data_AF-S9WMI5-F1
#
_entry.id   AF-S9WMI5-F1
#
_cell.length_a   1.000
_cell.length_b   1.000
_cell.length_c   1.000
_cell.angle_alpha   90.00
_cell.angle_beta   90.00
_cell.angle_gamma   90.00
#
_symmetry.space_group_name_H-M   'P 1'
#
loop_
_entity.id
_entity.type
_entity.pdbx_description
1 polymer ?
#
loop_
_entity_poly.entity_id
_entity_poly.type
_entity_poly.pdbx_seq_one_letter_code
_entity_poly.pdbx_strand_id
1 'polypeptide(L)'
;MLRGSRLLRCAAAAAPPEHSFLRHVVPLEVHAAGTMSTALRHAFLHQDCLIPQVLGALEHVELPPTPRIIFAEGFQRLLEGDAPQRELRELFEEALMLSRLVLLHTLDGNRYPPGEHAYIERVRGDPLHRLLAYELRAACEYYARLMAVTTTPHLGASVVLRTLIAADVRQDPLLGALIRQFQDHPRDADTGARLRPLPAATEEFVKECLLLERDAFGVFRFDPRADNHHLLHALQLDDITKTPESARVLRDPLLGQYGNFELVSETIHQGRWTRYTLSCRPEDHRLLPSLPELETIVAPDELDETKSLQVLVEYNKPLCDRHKQSTRESKANLAHVEVFELAAEDKRGFWEKYFLDR
;
A
#
# COMPACT_ATOMS: atom_id res chain seq x y z
N MET A 1 39.67 -32.09 7.03
CA MET A 1 39.99 -31.46 5.73
C MET A 1 38.83 -30.57 5.34
N LEU A 2 39.00 -29.26 5.51
CA LEU A 2 38.02 -28.22 5.22
C LEU A 2 38.13 -27.81 3.75
N ARG A 3 37.02 -27.90 3.00
CA ARG A 3 36.76 -27.15 1.77
C ARG A 3 35.31 -26.65 1.94
N GLY A 4 35.00 -25.37 2.02
CA GLY A 4 35.59 -24.23 1.30
C GLY A 4 34.60 -23.73 0.24
N SER A 5 33.32 -23.59 0.59
CA SER A 5 32.28 -23.05 -0.30
C SER A 5 32.17 -21.55 -0.03
N ARG A 6 32.86 -20.77 -0.86
CA ARG A 6 32.68 -19.32 -0.97
C ARG A 6 31.27 -19.04 -1.45
N LEU A 7 30.36 -18.71 -0.54
CA LEU A 7 29.13 -18.00 -0.88
C LEU A 7 29.56 -16.60 -1.34
N LEU A 8 29.51 -16.40 -2.66
CA LEU A 8 29.56 -15.09 -3.30
C LEU A 8 28.38 -14.27 -2.76
N ARG A 9 28.67 -13.41 -1.78
CA ARG A 9 27.81 -12.28 -1.44
C ARG A 9 27.84 -11.34 -2.63
N CYS A 10 26.82 -11.41 -3.49
CA CYS A 10 26.41 -10.25 -4.26
C CYS A 10 25.92 -9.21 -3.26
N ALA A 11 26.80 -8.28 -2.90
CA ALA A 11 26.40 -7.04 -2.26
C ALA A 11 25.60 -6.23 -3.29
N ALA A 12 24.31 -6.54 -3.42
CA ALA A 12 23.36 -5.53 -3.84
C ALA A 12 23.51 -4.38 -2.83
N ALA A 13 23.71 -3.15 -3.32
CA ALA A 13 23.68 -1.97 -2.46
C ALA A 13 22.41 -2.07 -1.61
N ALA A 14 22.57 -2.19 -0.29
CA ALA A 14 21.44 -2.39 0.60
C ALA A 14 20.51 -1.18 0.42
N ALA A 15 19.34 -1.41 -0.17
CA ALA A 15 18.28 -0.43 -0.15
C ALA A 15 18.06 -0.02 1.33
N PRO A 16 17.77 1.26 1.61
CA PRO A 16 17.44 1.67 2.97
C PRO A 16 16.33 0.76 3.51
N PRO A 17 16.36 0.39 4.81
CA PRO A 17 15.36 -0.51 5.36
C PRO A 17 13.96 0.06 5.08
N GLU A 18 13.11 -0.75 4.46
CA GLU A 18 11.69 -0.46 4.31
C GLU A 18 10.99 -0.93 5.59
N HIS A 19 10.06 -0.14 6.09
CA HIS A 19 9.37 -0.42 7.34
C HIS A 19 7.99 -1.03 7.13
N SER A 20 7.40 -0.85 5.95
CA SER A 20 6.04 -1.31 5.63
C SER A 20 5.83 -2.80 5.94
N PHE A 21 4.86 -3.05 6.81
CA PHE A 21 4.34 -4.37 7.13
C PHE A 21 3.42 -4.90 6.03
N LEU A 22 2.66 -4.02 5.37
CA LEU A 22 1.67 -4.43 4.38
C LEU A 22 2.31 -5.15 3.17
N ARG A 23 3.57 -4.85 2.86
CA ARG A 23 4.38 -5.57 1.85
C ARG A 23 4.47 -7.09 2.09
N HIS A 24 4.30 -7.52 3.34
CA HIS A 24 4.39 -8.92 3.72
C HIS A 24 3.02 -9.62 3.71
N VAL A 25 1.92 -8.89 3.51
CA VAL A 25 0.58 -9.46 3.40
C VAL A 25 0.44 -10.17 2.05
N VAL A 26 0.00 -11.42 2.08
CA VAL A 26 -0.14 -12.23 0.87
C VAL A 26 -1.41 -11.82 0.12
N PRO A 27 -1.33 -11.31 -1.12
CA PRO A 27 -2.50 -11.08 -1.95
C PRO A 27 -3.07 -12.44 -2.33
N LEU A 28 -4.30 -12.72 -1.92
CA LEU A 28 -4.93 -14.03 -2.11
C LEU A 28 -6.26 -13.84 -2.83
N GLU A 29 -6.18 -13.75 -4.17
CA GLU A 29 -7.34 -13.92 -5.04
C GLU A 29 -7.63 -15.42 -5.16
N VAL A 30 -8.33 -15.94 -4.15
CA VAL A 30 -8.62 -17.37 -4.06
C VAL A 30 -9.97 -17.70 -4.68
N HIS A 31 -9.94 -18.58 -5.67
CA HIS A 31 -11.12 -19.26 -6.19
C HIS A 31 -11.07 -20.72 -5.76
N ALA A 32 -11.95 -21.10 -4.83
CA ALA A 32 -12.00 -22.45 -4.29
C ALA A 32 -13.43 -22.89 -3.97
N ALA A 33 -13.72 -24.17 -4.18
CA ALA A 33 -15.01 -24.79 -3.86
C ALA A 33 -15.05 -25.35 -2.42
N GLY A 34 -14.63 -24.54 -1.43
CA GLY A 34 -14.48 -24.97 -0.04
C GLY A 34 -14.24 -23.81 0.93
N THR A 35 -13.87 -24.12 2.17
CA THR A 35 -13.59 -23.11 3.21
C THR A 35 -12.31 -22.34 2.91
N MET A 36 -12.37 -21.03 3.15
CA MET A 36 -11.23 -20.14 2.94
C MET A 36 -10.09 -20.43 3.90
N SER A 37 -10.37 -20.87 5.13
CA SER A 37 -9.32 -21.32 6.06
C SER A 37 -8.48 -22.44 5.46
N THR A 38 -9.13 -23.43 4.87
CA THR A 38 -8.48 -24.59 4.25
C THR A 38 -7.68 -24.15 3.02
N ALA A 39 -8.26 -23.31 2.16
CA ALA A 39 -7.57 -22.80 0.98
C ALA A 39 -6.31 -21.98 1.34
N LEU A 40 -6.43 -21.09 2.32
CA LEU A 40 -5.31 -20.27 2.81
C LEU A 40 -4.23 -21.14 3.43
N ARG A 41 -4.61 -22.08 4.31
CA ARG A 41 -3.68 -23.04 4.91
C ARG A 41 -2.89 -23.80 3.85
N HIS A 42 -3.57 -24.34 2.84
CA HIS A 42 -2.88 -25.04 1.75
C HIS A 42 -1.96 -24.13 0.93
N ALA A 43 -2.33 -22.87 0.69
CA ALA A 43 -1.44 -21.92 0.03
C ALA A 43 -0.14 -21.69 0.83
N PHE A 44 -0.24 -21.52 2.15
CA PHE A 44 0.93 -21.35 3.02
C PHE A 44 1.79 -22.60 3.14
N LEU A 45 1.19 -23.78 3.31
CA LEU A 45 1.92 -25.05 3.44
C LEU A 45 2.49 -25.55 2.12
N HIS A 46 1.90 -25.17 0.98
CA HIS A 46 2.45 -25.53 -0.32
C HIS A 46 3.67 -24.66 -0.66
N GLN A 47 3.61 -23.38 -0.28
CA GLN A 47 4.69 -22.41 -0.44
C GLN A 47 5.25 -22.02 0.92
N ASP A 48 5.98 -22.94 1.56
CA ASP A 48 6.54 -22.78 2.92
C ASP A 48 7.31 -21.46 3.13
N CYS A 49 7.85 -20.87 2.06
CA CYS A 49 8.52 -19.56 2.11
C CYS A 49 7.60 -18.38 2.47
N LEU A 50 6.28 -18.52 2.35
CA LEU A 50 5.30 -17.50 2.74
C LEU A 50 5.15 -17.39 4.26
N ILE A 51 5.36 -18.50 4.99
CA ILE A 51 5.25 -18.54 6.45
C ILE A 51 6.28 -17.61 7.11
N PRO A 52 7.60 -17.72 6.85
CA PRO A 52 8.59 -16.82 7.43
C PRO A 52 8.44 -15.38 6.90
N GLN A 53 7.84 -15.16 5.72
CA GLN A 53 7.55 -13.82 5.22
C GLN A 53 6.55 -13.08 6.13
N VAL A 54 5.42 -13.72 6.47
CA VAL A 54 4.37 -13.11 7.31
C VAL A 54 4.76 -13.15 8.79
N LEU A 55 5.11 -14.33 9.32
CA LEU A 55 5.42 -14.49 10.74
C LEU A 55 6.73 -13.80 11.13
N GLY A 56 7.71 -13.80 10.23
CA GLY A 56 8.95 -13.05 10.43
C GLY A 56 8.70 -11.55 10.47
N ALA A 57 7.83 -11.01 9.61
CA ALA A 57 7.45 -9.60 9.66
C ALA A 57 6.72 -9.27 10.97
N LEU A 58 5.83 -10.14 11.45
CA LEU A 58 5.16 -9.97 12.75
C LEU A 58 6.14 -9.97 13.93
N GLU A 59 7.25 -10.69 13.84
CA GLU A 59 8.28 -10.72 14.88
C GLU A 59 9.15 -9.45 14.86
N HIS A 60 9.60 -9.03 13.67
CA HIS A 60 10.67 -8.04 13.51
C HIS A 60 10.19 -6.61 13.29
N VAL A 61 8.98 -6.41 12.73
CA VAL A 61 8.40 -5.07 12.57
C VAL A 61 7.88 -4.60 13.93
N GLU A 62 8.13 -3.32 14.25
CA GLU A 62 7.74 -2.70 15.52
C GLU A 62 6.23 -2.38 15.57
N LEU A 63 5.40 -3.42 15.46
CA LEU A 63 3.94 -3.36 15.46
C LEU A 63 3.37 -3.30 16.89
N PRO A 64 2.11 -2.85 17.07
CA PRO A 64 1.47 -2.84 18.40
C PRO A 64 1.40 -4.26 18.98
N PRO A 65 1.90 -4.49 20.20
CA PRO A 65 2.28 -5.83 20.67
C PRO A 65 1.09 -6.76 20.85
N THR A 66 0.03 -6.31 21.53
CA THR A 66 -1.14 -7.15 21.83
C THR A 66 -1.90 -7.58 20.57
N PRO A 67 -2.35 -6.67 19.67
CA PRO A 67 -3.02 -7.10 18.46
C PRO A 67 -2.12 -7.96 17.56
N ARG A 68 -0.81 -7.68 17.53
CA ARG A 68 0.18 -8.48 16.79
C ARG A 68 0.26 -9.92 17.30
N ILE A 69 0.23 -10.13 18.62
CA ILE A 69 0.25 -11.47 19.22
C ILE A 69 -1.03 -12.25 18.86
N ILE A 70 -2.21 -11.63 19.00
CA ILE A 70 -3.48 -12.28 18.65
C ILE A 70 -3.53 -12.59 17.14
N PHE A 71 -3.04 -11.69 16.31
CA PHE A 71 -2.96 -11.92 14.88
C PHE A 71 -2.00 -13.07 14.53
N ALA A 72 -0.84 -13.16 15.18
CA ALA A 72 0.10 -14.27 15.02
C ALA A 72 -0.49 -15.61 15.49
N GLU A 73 -1.22 -15.63 16.60
CA GLU A 73 -1.97 -16.81 17.08
C GLU A 73 -2.98 -17.28 16.01
N GLY A 74 -3.72 -16.36 15.39
CA GLY A 74 -4.63 -16.69 14.29
C GLY A 74 -3.94 -17.37 13.11
N PHE A 75 -2.72 -16.93 12.75
CA PHE A 75 -1.91 -17.62 11.75
C PHE A 75 -1.41 -18.99 12.21
N GLN A 76 -0.96 -19.12 13.45
CA GLN A 76 -0.48 -20.39 13.97
C GLN A 76 -1.58 -21.46 13.90
N ARG A 77 -2.78 -21.15 14.41
CA ARG A 77 -3.94 -22.06 14.34
C ARG A 77 -4.40 -22.36 12.91
N LEU A 78 -4.33 -21.35 12.03
CA LEU A 78 -4.60 -21.55 10.60
C LEU A 78 -3.64 -22.59 9.99
N LEU A 79 -2.34 -22.52 10.32
CA LEU A 79 -1.33 -23.44 9.79
C LEU A 79 -1.46 -24.84 10.39
N GLU A 80 -1.72 -24.93 11.68
CA GLU A 80 -1.96 -26.19 12.41
C GLU A 80 -3.21 -26.91 11.86
N GLY A 81 -4.23 -26.16 11.44
CA GLY A 81 -5.49 -26.71 10.93
C GLY A 81 -6.37 -27.28 12.03
N ASP A 82 -6.21 -26.78 13.26
CA ASP A 82 -6.90 -27.25 14.46
C ASP A 82 -8.18 -26.45 14.78
N ALA A 83 -8.35 -25.29 14.17
CA ALA A 83 -9.46 -24.38 14.41
C ALA A 83 -10.38 -24.22 13.18
N PRO A 84 -11.71 -24.21 13.37
CA PRO A 84 -12.65 -23.93 12.28
C PRO A 84 -12.54 -22.48 11.80
N GLN A 85 -12.92 -22.23 10.54
CA GLN A 85 -12.86 -20.90 9.90
C GLN A 85 -13.48 -19.78 10.76
N ARG A 86 -14.58 -20.09 11.47
CA ARG A 86 -15.25 -19.12 12.33
C ARG A 86 -14.35 -18.67 13.48
N GLU A 87 -13.69 -19.58 14.17
CA GLU A 87 -12.80 -19.27 15.29
C GLU A 87 -11.55 -18.51 14.81
N LEU A 88 -10.98 -18.92 13.66
CA LEU A 88 -9.89 -18.18 13.02
C LEU A 88 -10.28 -16.75 12.67
N ARG A 89 -11.49 -16.57 12.15
CA ARG A 89 -12.05 -15.25 11.88
C ARG A 89 -12.23 -14.44 13.15
N GLU A 90 -12.74 -15.04 14.22
CA GLU A 90 -12.90 -14.37 15.52
C GLU A 90 -11.56 -13.87 16.07
N LEU A 91 -10.46 -14.63 15.93
CA LEU A 91 -9.11 -14.18 16.29
C LEU A 91 -8.65 -12.97 15.46
N PHE A 92 -8.85 -12.98 14.14
CA PHE A 92 -8.50 -11.83 13.30
C PHE A 92 -9.37 -10.60 13.58
N GLU A 93 -10.65 -10.79 13.89
CA GLU A 93 -11.57 -9.72 14.31
C GLU A 93 -11.21 -9.17 15.70
N GLU A 94 -10.75 -10.01 16.62
CA GLU A 94 -10.24 -9.59 17.94
C GLU A 94 -8.96 -8.76 17.79
N ALA A 95 -7.99 -9.24 17.00
CA ALA A 95 -6.78 -8.48 16.67
C ALA A 95 -7.12 -7.13 16.03
N LEU A 96 -8.08 -7.10 15.10
CA LEU A 96 -8.59 -5.87 14.49
C LEU A 96 -9.18 -4.91 15.53
N MET A 97 -10.02 -5.40 16.45
CA MET A 97 -10.62 -4.62 17.51
C MET A 97 -9.55 -3.99 18.40
N LEU A 98 -8.54 -4.77 18.81
CA LEU A 98 -7.41 -4.30 19.59
C LEU A 98 -6.57 -3.26 18.83
N SER A 99 -6.29 -3.47 17.54
CA SER A 99 -5.60 -2.48 16.70
C SER A 99 -6.39 -1.17 16.61
N ARG A 100 -7.71 -1.23 16.52
CA ARG A 100 -8.58 -0.03 16.53
C ARG A 100 -8.50 0.69 17.87
N LEU A 101 -8.51 -0.03 18.99
CA LEU A 101 -8.37 0.56 20.32
C LEU A 101 -7.03 1.30 20.46
N VAL A 102 -5.92 0.71 20.01
CA VAL A 102 -4.61 1.38 20.02
C VAL A 102 -4.67 2.73 19.30
N LEU A 103 -5.23 2.76 18.10
CA LEU A 103 -5.38 4.00 17.30
C LEU A 103 -6.33 5.00 17.97
N LEU A 104 -7.47 4.56 18.51
CA LEU A 104 -8.42 5.43 19.22
C LEU A 104 -7.79 6.07 20.46
N HIS A 105 -7.04 5.31 21.26
CA HIS A 105 -6.35 5.84 22.44
C HIS A 105 -5.28 6.90 22.10
N THR A 106 -4.74 6.87 20.88
CA THR A 106 -3.80 7.92 20.44
C THR A 106 -4.51 9.25 20.22
N LEU A 107 -5.79 9.22 19.84
CA LEU A 107 -6.63 10.37 19.54
C LEU A 107 -7.30 10.94 20.80
N ASP A 108 -7.80 10.08 21.68
CA ASP A 108 -8.71 10.49 22.77
C ASP A 108 -8.03 10.80 24.12
N GLY A 109 -6.73 10.52 24.28
CA GLY A 109 -6.02 10.83 25.53
C GLY A 109 -6.42 10.01 26.77
N ASN A 110 -7.35 9.07 26.62
CA ASN A 110 -7.96 8.31 27.73
C ASN A 110 -7.04 7.23 28.31
N ARG A 111 -7.34 6.82 29.57
CA ARG A 111 -6.61 5.79 30.32
C ARG A 111 -6.43 4.50 29.52
N TYR A 112 -5.19 4.05 29.46
CA TYR A 112 -4.75 2.93 28.64
C TYR A 112 -4.86 1.59 29.38
N PRO A 113 -4.92 0.47 28.64
CA PRO A 113 -4.67 -0.85 29.22
C PRO A 113 -3.27 -0.87 29.88
N PRO A 114 -3.13 -1.44 31.09
CA PRO A 114 -1.82 -1.64 31.71
C PRO A 114 -0.94 -2.52 30.80
N GLY A 115 0.28 -2.07 30.52
CA GLY A 115 1.26 -2.81 29.68
C GLY A 115 1.55 -2.21 28.30
N GLU A 116 0.63 -1.42 27.72
CA GLU A 116 0.80 -0.87 26.35
C GLU A 116 1.12 0.63 26.31
N HIS A 117 1.18 1.30 27.46
CA HIS A 117 1.33 2.75 27.57
C HIS A 117 2.52 3.28 26.75
N ALA A 118 3.69 2.65 26.88
CA ALA A 118 4.89 3.09 26.17
C ALA A 118 4.78 2.96 24.65
N TYR A 119 4.02 1.97 24.16
CA TYR A 119 3.80 1.81 22.72
C TYR A 119 2.77 2.83 22.23
N ILE A 120 1.67 3.03 22.96
CA ILE A 120 0.62 4.00 22.58
C ILE A 120 1.17 5.43 22.53
N GLU A 121 2.05 5.82 23.46
CA GLU A 121 2.72 7.13 23.41
C GLU A 121 3.62 7.26 22.18
N ARG A 122 4.30 6.18 21.73
CA ARG A 122 5.04 6.19 20.46
C ARG A 122 4.11 6.40 19.28
N VAL A 123 3.02 5.64 19.16
CA VAL A 123 2.03 5.79 18.09
C VAL A 123 1.41 7.19 18.07
N ARG A 124 1.26 7.83 19.25
CA ARG A 124 0.74 9.20 19.33
C ARG A 124 1.70 10.22 18.70
N GLY A 125 2.99 10.10 18.96
CA GLY A 125 4.00 11.10 18.61
C GLY A 125 4.79 10.83 17.34
N ASP A 126 4.93 9.55 16.94
CA ASP A 126 5.74 9.12 15.81
C ASP A 126 4.86 8.71 14.62
N PRO A 127 4.94 9.43 13.48
CA PRO A 127 4.14 9.14 12.30
C PRO A 127 4.41 7.76 11.69
N LEU A 128 5.61 7.20 11.83
CA LEU A 128 5.94 5.88 11.29
C LEU A 128 5.28 4.77 12.10
N HIS A 129 5.40 4.82 13.43
CA HIS A 129 4.70 3.89 14.32
C HIS A 129 3.17 4.01 14.16
N ARG A 130 2.67 5.21 13.89
CA ARG A 130 1.25 5.45 13.60
C ARG A 130 0.80 4.84 12.27
N LEU A 131 1.62 4.94 11.23
CA LEU A 131 1.38 4.27 9.94
C LEU A 131 1.38 2.75 10.11
N LEU A 132 2.36 2.19 10.81
CA LEU A 132 2.45 0.75 11.10
C LEU A 132 1.24 0.23 11.88
N ALA A 133 0.70 1.01 12.82
CA ALA A 133 -0.53 0.66 13.53
C ALA A 133 -1.74 0.60 12.58
N TYR A 134 -1.82 1.50 11.59
CA TYR A 134 -2.82 1.41 10.52
C TYR A 134 -2.61 0.21 9.61
N GLU A 135 -1.37 -0.12 9.26
CA GLU A 135 -1.05 -1.29 8.42
C GLU A 135 -1.40 -2.61 9.12
N LEU A 136 -1.10 -2.76 10.42
CA LEU A 136 -1.53 -3.93 11.18
C LEU A 136 -3.05 -4.01 11.23
N ARG A 137 -3.74 -2.90 11.52
CA ARG A 137 -5.21 -2.86 11.49
C ARG A 137 -5.74 -3.32 10.12
N ALA A 138 -5.11 -2.87 9.06
CA ALA A 138 -5.47 -3.21 7.69
C ALA A 138 -5.27 -4.70 7.38
N ALA A 139 -4.13 -5.28 7.79
CA ALA A 139 -3.86 -6.70 7.65
C ALA A 139 -4.87 -7.56 8.46
N CYS A 140 -5.14 -7.19 9.72
CA CYS A 140 -6.15 -7.87 10.55
C CYS A 140 -7.51 -7.89 9.86
N GLU A 141 -7.97 -6.73 9.35
CA GLU A 141 -9.26 -6.66 8.67
C GLU A 141 -9.23 -7.42 7.33
N TYR A 142 -8.13 -7.34 6.57
CA TYR A 142 -7.97 -8.06 5.32
C TYR A 142 -8.16 -9.57 5.50
N TYR A 143 -7.43 -10.21 6.42
CA TYR A 143 -7.58 -11.65 6.67
C TYR A 143 -8.91 -12.01 7.33
N ALA A 144 -9.47 -11.18 8.21
CA ALA A 144 -10.82 -11.39 8.73
C ALA A 144 -11.88 -11.42 7.61
N ARG A 145 -11.75 -10.54 6.61
CA ARG A 145 -12.64 -10.48 5.45
C ARG A 145 -12.41 -11.62 4.48
N LEU A 146 -11.17 -12.08 4.32
CA LEU A 146 -10.88 -13.28 3.54
C LEU A 146 -11.59 -14.52 4.10
N MET A 147 -11.80 -14.58 5.42
CA MET A 147 -12.56 -15.64 6.08
C MET A 147 -14.09 -15.46 6.04
N ALA A 148 -14.62 -14.54 5.22
CA ALA A 148 -16.07 -14.37 5.06
C ALA A 148 -16.70 -15.54 4.29
N VAL A 149 -17.96 -15.86 4.60
CA VAL A 149 -18.75 -16.86 3.88
C VAL A 149 -19.33 -16.24 2.60
N THR A 150 -18.50 -16.14 1.57
CA THR A 150 -18.84 -15.60 0.25
C THR A 150 -17.97 -16.25 -0.83
N THR A 151 -18.41 -16.21 -2.09
CA THR A 151 -17.67 -16.77 -3.23
C THR A 151 -16.53 -15.86 -3.72
N THR A 152 -16.52 -14.59 -3.32
CA THR A 152 -15.50 -13.60 -3.72
C THR A 152 -15.02 -12.77 -2.52
N PRO A 153 -14.37 -13.40 -1.53
CA PRO A 153 -13.99 -12.72 -0.29
C PRO A 153 -12.89 -11.67 -0.48
N HIS A 154 -12.04 -11.84 -1.51
CA HIS A 154 -11.01 -10.87 -1.91
C HIS A 154 -11.61 -9.49 -2.21
N LEU A 155 -12.75 -9.39 -2.90
CA LEU A 155 -13.42 -8.11 -3.18
C LEU A 155 -13.77 -7.35 -1.90
N GLY A 156 -14.29 -8.06 -0.90
CA GLY A 156 -14.63 -7.48 0.40
C GLY A 156 -13.38 -6.99 1.15
N ALA A 157 -12.30 -7.78 1.09
CA ALA A 157 -11.02 -7.42 1.70
C ALA A 157 -10.38 -6.19 1.02
N SER A 158 -10.40 -6.12 -0.31
CA SER A 158 -9.90 -4.98 -1.09
C SER A 158 -10.68 -3.69 -0.84
N VAL A 159 -12.02 -3.74 -0.77
CA VAL A 159 -12.86 -2.56 -0.48
C VAL A 159 -12.54 -1.99 0.89
N VAL A 160 -12.34 -2.85 1.87
CA VAL A 160 -12.01 -2.44 3.24
C VAL A 160 -10.62 -1.80 3.31
N LEU A 161 -9.60 -2.42 2.73
CA LEU A 161 -8.24 -1.86 2.70
C LEU A 161 -8.23 -0.47 2.05
N ARG A 162 -8.94 -0.34 0.92
CA ARG A 162 -9.17 0.97 0.27
C ARG A 162 -9.83 1.97 1.20
N THR A 163 -10.87 1.55 1.93
CA THR A 163 -11.62 2.41 2.86
C THR A 163 -10.74 2.86 4.02
N LEU A 164 -9.94 1.97 4.62
CA LEU A 164 -9.02 2.32 5.70
C LEU A 164 -8.01 3.36 5.24
N ILE A 165 -7.40 3.15 4.08
CA ILE A 165 -6.43 4.10 3.51
C ILE A 165 -7.12 5.42 3.15
N ALA A 166 -8.35 5.40 2.64
CA ALA A 166 -9.08 6.60 2.21
C ALA A 166 -9.70 7.41 3.37
N ALA A 167 -10.22 6.74 4.40
CA ALA A 167 -10.97 7.36 5.49
C ALA A 167 -10.09 7.53 6.73
N ASP A 168 -9.38 6.50 7.17
CA ASP A 168 -8.65 6.57 8.43
C ASP A 168 -7.29 7.28 8.25
N VAL A 169 -6.44 6.76 7.35
CA VAL A 169 -5.06 7.29 7.19
C VAL A 169 -5.06 8.73 6.69
N ARG A 170 -5.97 9.07 5.76
CA ARG A 170 -6.04 10.42 5.18
C ARG A 170 -6.66 11.46 6.11
N GLN A 171 -7.60 11.06 6.98
CA GLN A 171 -8.21 11.98 7.94
C GLN A 171 -7.39 12.11 9.22
N ASP A 172 -6.35 11.28 9.37
CA ASP A 172 -5.45 11.36 10.51
C ASP A 172 -4.73 12.73 10.56
N PRO A 173 -4.89 13.49 11.66
CA PRO A 173 -4.40 14.86 11.72
C PRO A 173 -2.87 14.94 11.75
N LEU A 174 -2.19 13.97 12.37
CA LEU A 174 -0.73 13.92 12.42
C LEU A 174 -0.19 13.63 11.02
N LEU A 175 -0.67 12.54 10.41
CA LEU A 175 -0.19 12.09 9.11
C LEU A 175 -0.48 13.13 8.02
N GLY A 176 -1.69 13.68 8.00
CA GLY A 176 -2.07 14.73 7.06
C GLY A 176 -1.25 16.02 7.21
N ALA A 177 -0.78 16.36 8.43
CA ALA A 177 0.08 17.51 8.63
C ALA A 177 1.47 17.32 7.99
N LEU A 178 2.05 16.12 8.06
CA LEU A 178 3.33 15.83 7.41
C LEU A 178 3.23 15.84 5.88
N ILE A 179 2.13 15.31 5.31
CA ILE A 179 1.91 15.39 3.86
C ILE A 179 1.76 16.86 3.42
N ARG A 180 1.00 17.68 4.15
CA ARG A 180 0.90 19.12 3.84
C ARG A 180 2.26 19.82 3.93
N GLN A 181 3.05 19.51 4.96
CA GLN A 181 4.42 20.01 5.08
C GLN A 181 5.29 19.61 3.87
N PHE A 182 5.14 18.38 3.38
CA PHE A 182 5.81 17.92 2.17
C PHE A 182 5.32 18.68 0.93
N GLN A 183 4.00 18.84 0.75
CA GLN A 183 3.40 19.57 -0.35
C GLN A 183 3.91 21.02 -0.42
N ASP A 184 3.88 21.72 0.71
CA ASP A 184 4.26 23.13 0.83
C ASP A 184 5.78 23.36 0.84
N HIS A 185 6.58 22.29 0.86
CA HIS A 185 8.03 22.40 0.91
C HIS A 185 8.58 23.14 -0.33
N PRO A 186 9.47 24.13 -0.15
CA PRO A 186 9.93 24.95 -1.25
C PRO A 186 10.77 24.14 -2.25
N ARG A 187 10.37 24.23 -3.52
CA ARG A 187 10.99 23.56 -4.66
C ARG A 187 11.19 24.54 -5.80
N ASP A 188 12.24 24.29 -6.56
CA ASP A 188 12.49 24.95 -7.83
C ASP A 188 11.34 24.67 -8.81
N ALA A 189 10.85 25.71 -9.49
CA ALA A 189 9.68 25.62 -10.34
C ALA A 189 9.92 24.79 -11.62
N ASP A 190 11.12 24.86 -12.18
CA ASP A 190 11.47 24.19 -13.42
C ASP A 190 11.87 22.74 -13.18
N THR A 191 12.69 22.48 -12.16
CA THR A 191 13.29 21.16 -11.92
C THR A 191 12.56 20.33 -10.88
N GLY A 192 11.76 20.93 -10.00
CA GLY A 192 11.19 20.26 -8.81
C GLY A 192 12.21 19.96 -7.71
N ALA A 193 13.47 20.38 -7.88
CA ALA A 193 14.51 20.18 -6.88
C ALA A 193 14.18 20.94 -5.59
N ARG A 194 14.39 20.30 -4.45
CA ARG A 194 14.14 20.91 -3.14
C ARG A 194 15.14 22.04 -2.91
N LEU A 195 14.64 23.23 -2.56
CA LEU A 195 15.49 24.40 -2.28
C LEU A 195 16.18 24.32 -0.92
N ARG A 196 15.68 23.46 -0.03
CA ARG A 196 16.26 23.15 1.28
C ARG A 196 16.02 21.68 1.62
N PRO A 197 16.83 21.07 2.51
CA PRO A 197 16.58 19.71 2.98
C PRO A 197 15.19 19.58 3.59
N LEU A 198 14.52 18.45 3.32
CA LEU A 198 13.27 18.09 3.98
C LEU A 198 13.62 17.54 5.39
N PRO A 199 12.80 17.78 6.42
CA PRO A 199 13.02 17.13 7.70
C PRO A 199 13.00 15.61 7.55
N ALA A 200 13.97 14.92 8.16
CA ALA A 200 14.15 13.48 7.99
C ALA A 200 12.88 12.67 8.33
N ALA A 201 12.16 13.05 9.38
CA ALA A 201 10.90 12.41 9.76
C ALA A 201 9.82 12.54 8.66
N THR A 202 9.74 13.70 8.01
CA THR A 202 8.81 13.94 6.89
C THR A 202 9.22 13.16 5.65
N GLU A 203 10.52 13.14 5.35
CA GLU A 203 11.06 12.40 4.22
C GLU A 203 10.80 10.89 4.35
N GLU A 204 11.14 10.32 5.50
CA GLU A 204 10.93 8.90 5.76
C GLU A 204 9.44 8.54 5.78
N PHE A 205 8.60 9.39 6.39
CA PHE A 205 7.16 9.16 6.40
C PHE A 205 6.56 9.18 4.99
N VAL A 206 6.93 10.16 4.16
CA VAL A 206 6.43 10.24 2.77
C VAL A 206 6.92 9.05 1.94
N LYS A 207 8.16 8.60 2.14
CA LYS A 207 8.68 7.36 1.55
C LYS A 207 7.80 6.17 1.91
N GLU A 208 7.57 5.92 3.19
CA GLU A 208 6.77 4.75 3.63
C GLU A 208 5.30 4.85 3.17
N CYS A 209 4.72 6.05 3.10
CA CYS A 209 3.40 6.25 2.49
C CYS A 209 3.37 5.94 0.99
N LEU A 210 4.44 6.23 0.25
CA LEU A 210 4.55 5.87 -1.17
C LEU A 210 4.61 4.34 -1.35
N LEU A 211 5.41 3.68 -0.52
CA LEU A 211 5.52 2.22 -0.50
C LEU A 211 4.19 1.56 -0.10
N LEU A 212 3.50 2.09 0.92
CA LEU A 212 2.19 1.61 1.33
C LEU A 212 1.16 1.67 0.18
N GLU A 213 1.03 2.82 -0.49
CA GLU A 213 0.05 2.93 -1.59
C GLU A 213 0.46 2.07 -2.79
N ARG A 214 1.76 1.92 -3.04
CA ARG A 214 2.26 1.00 -4.06
C ARG A 214 1.84 -0.43 -3.76
N ASP A 215 2.15 -0.92 -2.58
CA ASP A 215 1.92 -2.32 -2.22
C ASP A 215 0.41 -2.61 -2.08
N ALA A 216 -0.38 -1.61 -1.67
CA ALA A 216 -1.83 -1.73 -1.59
C ALA A 216 -2.54 -1.68 -2.96
N PHE A 217 -2.22 -0.72 -3.83
CA PHE A 217 -3.01 -0.45 -5.04
C PHE A 217 -2.31 -0.74 -6.37
N GLY A 218 -0.98 -0.77 -6.40
CA GLY A 218 -0.22 -0.99 -7.62
C GLY A 218 -0.57 -0.04 -8.75
N VAL A 219 -0.82 -0.61 -9.93
CA VAL A 219 -1.25 0.12 -11.13
C VAL A 219 -2.59 0.84 -10.99
N PHE A 220 -3.39 0.50 -9.97
CA PHE A 220 -4.69 1.11 -9.69
C PHE A 220 -4.62 2.26 -8.69
N ARG A 221 -3.41 2.72 -8.34
CA ARG A 221 -3.21 3.77 -7.33
C ARG A 221 -3.93 5.07 -7.64
N PHE A 222 -3.90 5.52 -8.90
CA PHE A 222 -4.57 6.74 -9.33
C PHE A 222 -6.07 6.55 -9.62
N ASP A 223 -6.62 5.33 -9.49
CA ASP A 223 -8.06 5.17 -9.68
C ASP A 223 -8.86 6.02 -8.69
N PRO A 224 -9.95 6.66 -9.15
CA PRO A 224 -10.75 7.53 -8.31
C PRO A 224 -11.32 6.78 -7.10
N ARG A 225 -11.03 7.31 -5.89
CA ARG A 225 -11.68 6.86 -4.66
C ARG A 225 -12.81 7.80 -4.32
N ALA A 226 -14.06 7.31 -4.36
CA ALA A 226 -15.24 8.15 -4.16
C ALA A 226 -15.18 9.46 -4.99
N ASP A 227 -14.72 9.33 -6.25
CA ASP A 227 -14.55 10.41 -7.23
C ASP A 227 -13.39 11.38 -6.99
N ASN A 228 -12.49 11.11 -6.04
CA ASN A 228 -11.27 11.89 -5.83
C ASN A 228 -10.00 11.12 -6.24
N HIS A 229 -9.19 11.71 -7.12
CA HIS A 229 -7.88 11.20 -7.53
C HIS A 229 -6.80 11.73 -6.57
N HIS A 230 -5.88 10.86 -6.15
CA HIS A 230 -4.82 11.22 -5.21
C HIS A 230 -3.47 10.82 -5.77
N LEU A 231 -2.49 11.71 -5.67
CA LEU A 231 -1.10 11.37 -5.99
C LEU A 231 -0.50 10.51 -4.88
N LEU A 232 -0.77 10.91 -3.64
CA LEU A 232 -0.34 10.28 -2.40
C LEU A 232 -1.45 10.52 -1.35
N HIS A 233 -1.43 9.80 -0.24
CA HIS A 233 -2.28 10.09 0.93
C HIS A 233 -2.43 11.60 1.17
N ALA A 234 -3.67 12.08 1.27
CA ALA A 234 -4.04 13.47 1.53
C ALA A 234 -3.52 14.51 0.49
N LEU A 235 -2.85 14.08 -0.59
CA LEU A 235 -2.40 14.93 -1.69
C LEU A 235 -3.25 14.67 -2.94
N GLN A 236 -4.27 15.48 -3.14
CA GLN A 236 -5.20 15.34 -4.25
C GLN A 236 -4.56 15.76 -5.57
N LEU A 237 -4.83 14.99 -6.63
CA LEU A 237 -4.36 15.31 -7.97
C LEU A 237 -4.93 16.64 -8.45
N ASP A 238 -6.20 16.90 -8.15
CA ASP A 238 -6.86 18.17 -8.49
C ASP A 238 -6.17 19.38 -7.86
N ASP A 239 -5.51 19.25 -6.71
CA ASP A 239 -4.81 20.37 -6.07
C ASP A 239 -3.42 20.62 -6.64
N ILE A 240 -2.74 19.56 -7.09
CA ILE A 240 -1.38 19.65 -7.63
C ILE A 240 -1.35 19.93 -9.14
N THR A 241 -2.45 19.74 -9.86
CA THR A 241 -2.53 19.92 -11.32
C THR A 241 -3.08 21.28 -11.73
N LYS A 242 -3.41 22.15 -10.78
CA LYS A 242 -4.03 23.48 -11.04
C LYS A 242 -3.04 24.53 -11.52
N THR A 243 -1.81 24.55 -11.01
CA THR A 243 -0.84 25.60 -11.31
C THR A 243 0.56 25.04 -11.52
N PRO A 244 1.45 25.76 -12.23
CA PRO A 244 2.87 25.37 -12.33
C PRO A 244 3.55 25.18 -10.96
N GLU A 245 3.24 26.03 -9.98
CA GLU A 245 3.83 25.96 -8.64
C GLU A 245 3.35 24.76 -7.83
N SER A 246 2.11 24.32 -8.03
CA SER A 246 1.57 23.13 -7.36
C SER A 246 2.05 21.84 -8.03
N ALA A 247 2.21 21.87 -9.35
CA ALA A 247 2.68 20.73 -10.14
C ALA A 247 4.16 20.38 -9.91
N ARG A 248 4.98 21.30 -9.38
CA ARG A 248 6.39 21.03 -9.05
C ARG A 248 6.57 19.87 -8.07
N VAL A 249 5.55 19.57 -7.25
CA VAL A 249 5.56 18.41 -6.34
C VAL A 249 5.74 17.11 -7.13
N LEU A 250 5.12 16.98 -8.31
CA LEU A 250 5.22 15.78 -9.16
C LEU A 250 6.67 15.46 -9.60
N ARG A 251 7.56 16.45 -9.55
CA ARG A 251 8.98 16.35 -9.90
C ARG A 251 9.89 16.17 -8.68
N ASP A 252 9.33 16.04 -7.47
CA ASP A 252 10.14 15.83 -6.27
C ASP A 252 10.93 14.51 -6.39
N PRO A 253 12.24 14.49 -6.03
CA PRO A 253 13.07 13.29 -6.15
C PRO A 253 12.51 12.06 -5.43
N LEU A 254 11.84 12.26 -4.29
CA LEU A 254 11.28 11.15 -3.51
C LEU A 254 10.09 10.51 -4.21
N LEU A 255 9.27 11.32 -4.88
CA LEU A 255 8.18 10.81 -5.70
C LEU A 255 8.70 10.10 -6.95
N GLY A 256 9.75 10.62 -7.58
CA GLY A 256 10.42 9.95 -8.69
C GLY A 256 11.07 8.62 -8.31
N GLN A 257 11.63 8.52 -7.11
CA GLN A 257 12.33 7.32 -6.63
C GLN A 257 11.37 6.24 -6.10
N TYR A 258 10.34 6.62 -5.35
CA TYR A 258 9.48 5.67 -4.63
C TYR A 258 8.03 5.65 -5.11
N GLY A 259 7.59 6.61 -5.92
CA GLY A 259 6.20 6.71 -6.37
C GLY A 259 5.82 5.80 -7.54
N ASN A 260 6.81 5.26 -8.26
CA ASN A 260 6.68 4.42 -9.46
C ASN A 260 5.60 4.87 -10.45
N PHE A 261 5.67 6.13 -10.84
CA PHE A 261 4.83 6.68 -11.89
C PHE A 261 5.68 7.29 -12.99
N GLU A 262 5.08 7.43 -14.16
CA GLU A 262 5.65 8.13 -15.30
C GLU A 262 4.92 9.45 -15.51
N LEU A 263 5.68 10.54 -15.62
CA LEU A 263 5.19 11.87 -15.97
C LEU A 263 5.77 12.24 -17.33
N VAL A 264 4.94 12.18 -18.38
CA VAL A 264 5.29 12.65 -19.72
C VAL A 264 4.83 14.09 -19.87
N SER A 265 5.68 14.95 -20.41
CA SER A 265 5.34 16.35 -20.70
C SER A 265 5.51 16.65 -22.18
N GLU A 266 4.47 17.19 -22.80
CA GLU A 266 4.43 17.55 -24.22
C GLU A 266 4.06 19.02 -24.39
N THR A 267 4.84 19.75 -25.17
CA THR A 267 4.51 21.12 -25.53
C THR A 267 3.43 21.14 -26.60
N ILE A 268 2.29 21.75 -26.29
CA ILE A 268 1.12 21.82 -27.16
C ILE A 268 0.75 23.28 -27.47
N HIS A 269 -0.20 23.48 -28.38
CA HIS A 269 -0.70 24.82 -28.77
C HIS A 269 0.41 25.83 -29.09
N GLN A 270 1.34 25.46 -29.98
CA GLN A 270 2.43 26.32 -30.46
C GLN A 270 3.38 26.81 -29.35
N GLY A 271 3.59 26.03 -28.28
CA GLY A 271 4.51 26.44 -27.21
C GLY A 271 3.85 27.09 -26.00
N ARG A 272 2.56 27.41 -26.09
CA ARG A 272 1.87 28.20 -25.05
C ARG A 272 1.43 27.36 -23.86
N TRP A 273 1.31 26.05 -24.02
CA TRP A 273 0.82 25.13 -23.00
C TRP A 273 1.70 23.89 -22.96
N THR A 274 1.80 23.30 -21.78
CA THR A 274 2.42 21.99 -21.59
C THR A 274 1.35 21.03 -21.10
N ARG A 275 1.11 19.97 -21.87
CA ARG A 275 0.30 18.84 -21.45
C ARG A 275 1.15 17.90 -20.62
N TYR A 276 0.63 17.51 -19.48
CA TYR A 276 1.21 16.49 -18.62
C TYR A 276 0.33 15.25 -18.67
N THR A 277 0.97 14.09 -18.80
CA THR A 277 0.33 12.78 -18.73
C THR A 277 1.00 12.00 -17.63
N LEU A 278 0.26 11.74 -16.57
CA LEU A 278 0.69 11.02 -15.39
C LEU A 278 0.04 9.63 -15.39
N SER A 279 0.86 8.59 -15.30
CA SER A 279 0.39 7.20 -15.26
C SER A 279 1.21 6.37 -14.29
N CYS A 280 0.58 5.38 -13.65
CA CYS A 280 1.31 4.41 -12.84
C CYS A 280 2.12 3.49 -13.76
N ARG A 281 3.38 3.21 -13.40
CA ARG A 281 4.16 2.18 -14.07
C ARG A 281 3.71 0.80 -13.59
N PRO A 282 3.97 -0.26 -14.38
CA PRO A 282 3.78 -1.63 -13.90
C PRO A 282 4.56 -1.85 -12.60
N GLU A 283 3.93 -2.53 -11.65
CA GLU A 283 4.52 -2.88 -10.37
C GLU A 283 4.78 -4.37 -10.28
N ASP A 284 5.90 -4.72 -9.65
CA ASP A 284 6.15 -6.10 -9.26
C ASP A 284 5.62 -6.32 -7.84
N HIS A 285 4.42 -6.88 -7.75
CA HIS A 285 3.80 -7.25 -6.49
C HIS A 285 4.23 -8.64 -5.99
N ARG A 286 5.16 -9.31 -6.68
CA ARG A 286 5.62 -10.61 -6.23
C ARG A 286 6.28 -10.46 -4.86
N LEU A 287 5.71 -11.15 -3.88
CA LEU A 287 6.27 -11.24 -2.54
C LEU A 287 7.70 -11.78 -2.58
N LEU A 288 7.91 -12.78 -3.43
CA LEU A 288 9.19 -13.46 -3.62
C LEU A 288 9.40 -13.77 -5.12
N PRO A 289 10.60 -13.50 -5.68
CA PRO A 289 10.92 -13.81 -7.07
C PRO A 289 10.91 -15.31 -7.44
N SER A 290 10.77 -16.20 -6.47
CA SER A 290 10.69 -17.65 -6.68
C SER A 290 9.26 -18.17 -6.85
N LEU A 291 8.24 -17.44 -6.43
CA LEU A 291 6.84 -17.90 -6.46
C LEU A 291 6.27 -17.88 -7.88
N PRO A 292 5.47 -18.85 -8.34
CA PRO A 292 4.79 -18.72 -9.62
C PRO A 292 3.89 -17.46 -9.66
N GLU A 293 3.57 -16.95 -10.86
CA GLU A 293 2.60 -15.85 -10.98
C GLU A 293 1.21 -16.30 -10.54
N LEU A 294 0.83 -17.49 -11.02
CA LEU A 294 -0.43 -18.16 -10.74
C LEU A 294 -0.15 -19.63 -10.44
N GLU A 295 -0.79 -20.14 -9.41
CA GLU A 295 -0.71 -21.54 -9.01
C GLU A 295 -2.10 -22.15 -8.85
N THR A 296 -2.25 -23.42 -9.21
CA THR A 296 -3.45 -24.22 -8.90
C THR A 296 -3.06 -25.31 -7.92
N ILE A 297 -3.53 -25.19 -6.69
CA ILE A 297 -3.27 -26.15 -5.63
C ILE A 297 -4.45 -27.12 -5.58
N VAL A 298 -4.15 -28.42 -5.64
CA VAL A 298 -5.14 -29.49 -5.46
C VAL A 298 -4.94 -30.09 -4.10
N ALA A 299 -5.93 -29.92 -3.22
CA ALA A 299 -5.88 -30.37 -1.83
C ALA A 299 -7.12 -31.23 -1.50
N PRO A 300 -7.06 -32.14 -0.52
CA PRO A 300 -8.25 -32.83 -0.04
C PRO A 300 -9.22 -31.83 0.61
N ASP A 301 -10.53 -32.02 0.40
CA ASP A 301 -11.55 -31.25 1.11
C ASP A 301 -11.65 -31.79 2.55
N GLU A 302 -11.42 -30.92 3.54
CA GLU A 302 -11.48 -31.27 4.97
C GLU A 302 -12.90 -31.66 5.42
N LEU A 303 -13.94 -31.31 4.65
CA LEU A 303 -15.32 -31.71 4.93
C LEU A 303 -15.70 -33.04 4.28
N ASP A 304 -15.00 -33.46 3.23
CA ASP A 304 -15.24 -34.68 2.47
C ASP A 304 -13.94 -35.17 1.84
N GLU A 305 -13.21 -36.04 2.56
CA GLU A 305 -11.90 -36.56 2.14
C GLU A 305 -11.91 -37.26 0.77
N THR A 306 -13.10 -37.57 0.23
CA THR A 306 -13.26 -38.16 -1.11
C THR A 306 -13.25 -37.12 -2.24
N LYS A 307 -13.34 -35.82 -1.89
CA LYS A 307 -13.31 -34.70 -2.81
C LYS A 307 -11.99 -33.95 -2.74
N SER A 308 -11.58 -33.39 -3.87
CA SER A 308 -10.44 -32.49 -3.96
C SER A 308 -10.91 -31.05 -4.13
N LEU A 309 -10.44 -30.17 -3.26
CA LEU A 309 -10.48 -28.74 -3.42
C LEU A 309 -9.46 -28.32 -4.48
N GLN A 310 -9.89 -27.53 -5.46
CA GLN A 310 -8.98 -26.79 -6.34
C GLN A 310 -8.94 -25.35 -5.84
N VAL A 311 -7.73 -24.86 -5.56
CA VAL A 311 -7.47 -23.51 -5.08
C VAL A 311 -6.61 -22.80 -6.12
N LEU A 312 -7.15 -21.76 -6.73
CA LEU A 312 -6.37 -20.85 -7.56
C LEU A 312 -5.71 -19.79 -6.66
N VAL A 313 -4.42 -19.53 -6.83
CA VAL A 313 -3.69 -18.51 -6.07
C VAL A 313 -2.85 -17.64 -7.00
N GLU A 314 -3.08 -16.33 -6.97
CA GLU A 314 -2.31 -15.33 -7.72
C GLU A 314 -1.41 -14.52 -6.78
N TYR A 315 -0.10 -14.54 -7.02
CA TYR A 315 0.90 -13.91 -6.15
C TYR A 315 1.44 -12.58 -6.69
N ASN A 316 0.94 -12.10 -7.83
CA ASN A 316 1.42 -10.92 -8.54
C ASN A 316 0.38 -9.79 -8.61
N LYS A 317 -0.71 -9.88 -7.85
CA LYS A 317 -1.77 -8.88 -7.81
C LYS A 317 -1.58 -7.88 -6.67
N PRO A 318 -1.99 -6.62 -6.84
CA PRO A 318 -2.10 -5.69 -5.72
C PRO A 318 -3.18 -6.16 -4.74
N LEU A 319 -3.09 -5.75 -3.47
CA LEU A 319 -4.08 -6.11 -2.45
C LEU A 319 -5.47 -5.49 -2.71
N CYS A 320 -5.53 -4.35 -3.39
CA CYS A 320 -6.75 -3.63 -3.73
C CYS A 320 -7.07 -3.69 -5.22
N ASP A 321 -8.08 -4.48 -5.59
CA ASP A 321 -8.68 -4.43 -6.93
C ASP A 321 -9.43 -3.14 -7.19
N ARG A 322 -9.53 -2.74 -8.46
CA ARG A 322 -10.18 -1.51 -8.95
C ARG A 322 -11.61 -1.31 -8.40
N HIS A 323 -11.91 -0.10 -7.90
CA HIS A 323 -13.19 0.22 -7.24
C HIS A 323 -14.35 0.51 -8.20
N LYS A 324 -14.10 1.32 -9.22
CA LYS A 324 -15.06 1.76 -10.23
C LYS A 324 -14.42 1.55 -11.60
N GLN A 325 -15.13 0.89 -12.50
CA GLN A 325 -14.68 0.71 -13.88
C GLN A 325 -15.87 0.76 -14.83
N SER A 326 -15.69 1.44 -15.96
CA SER A 326 -16.59 1.28 -17.10
C SER A 326 -16.42 -0.11 -17.71
N THR A 327 -17.43 -0.59 -18.45
CA THR A 327 -17.35 -1.88 -19.15
C THR A 327 -16.19 -1.92 -20.16
N ARG A 328 -15.78 -0.77 -20.70
CA ARG A 328 -14.65 -0.66 -21.63
C ARG A 328 -13.32 -0.84 -20.90
N GLU A 329 -13.16 -0.17 -19.77
CA GLU A 329 -11.96 -0.27 -18.93
C GLU A 329 -11.77 -1.68 -18.37
N SER A 330 -12.86 -2.30 -17.90
CA SER A 330 -12.85 -3.68 -17.40
C SER A 330 -12.40 -4.68 -18.47
N LYS A 331 -12.96 -4.57 -19.69
CA LYS A 331 -12.64 -5.49 -20.80
C LYS A 331 -11.23 -5.31 -21.36
N ALA A 332 -10.71 -4.10 -21.32
CA ALA A 332 -9.39 -3.77 -21.87
C ALA A 332 -8.29 -3.70 -20.80
N ASN A 333 -8.63 -3.93 -19.52
CA ASN A 333 -7.75 -3.82 -18.36
C ASN A 333 -6.89 -2.54 -18.37
N LEU A 334 -7.52 -1.40 -18.66
CA LEU A 334 -6.83 -0.12 -18.80
C LEU A 334 -6.63 0.53 -17.43
N ALA A 335 -5.39 0.83 -17.07
CA ALA A 335 -5.08 1.63 -15.88
C ALA A 335 -5.50 3.10 -16.08
N HIS A 336 -5.77 3.81 -14.96
CA HIS A 336 -6.09 5.24 -15.01
C HIS A 336 -4.87 6.06 -15.44
N VAL A 337 -5.12 7.05 -16.29
CA VAL A 337 -4.13 8.01 -16.76
C VAL A 337 -4.68 9.41 -16.50
N GLU A 338 -3.94 10.19 -15.73
CA GLU A 338 -4.30 11.56 -15.40
C GLU A 338 -3.68 12.50 -16.45
N VAL A 339 -4.51 13.34 -17.08
CA VAL A 339 -4.07 14.27 -18.13
C VAL A 339 -4.51 15.68 -17.75
N PHE A 340 -3.55 16.59 -17.66
CA PHE A 340 -3.80 17.99 -17.34
C PHE A 340 -2.90 18.91 -18.16
N GLU A 341 -3.32 20.16 -18.34
CA GLU A 341 -2.62 21.14 -19.18
C GLU A 341 -2.33 22.38 -18.35
N LEU A 342 -1.06 22.81 -18.34
CA LEU A 342 -0.64 24.02 -17.67
C LEU A 342 -0.13 25.01 -18.70
N ALA A 343 -0.52 26.28 -18.55
CA ALA A 343 0.06 27.34 -19.34
C ALA A 343 1.57 27.39 -19.10
N ALA A 344 2.34 27.50 -20.18
CA ALA A 344 3.77 27.74 -20.06
C ALA A 344 3.96 29.10 -19.37
N GLU A 345 4.82 29.16 -18.35
CA GLU A 345 5.24 30.44 -17.81
C GLU A 345 5.90 31.24 -18.94
N ASP A 346 5.26 32.34 -19.32
CA ASP A 346 5.80 33.21 -20.35
C ASP A 346 6.89 34.09 -19.74
N LYS A 347 8.10 33.51 -19.67
CA LYS A 347 9.35 34.13 -19.17
C LYS A 347 9.80 35.34 -20.01
N ARG A 348 9.12 35.62 -21.12
CA ARG A 348 9.38 36.80 -21.96
C ARG A 348 9.11 38.08 -21.17
N GLY A 349 9.99 39.06 -21.30
CA GLY A 349 9.78 40.39 -20.74
C GLY A 349 8.58 41.10 -21.38
N PHE A 350 8.06 42.16 -20.76
CA PHE A 350 6.96 42.98 -21.32
C PHE A 350 7.23 43.38 -22.79
N TRP A 351 8.46 43.78 -23.10
CA TRP A 351 8.85 44.21 -24.44
C TRP A 351 8.89 43.07 -25.46
N GLU A 352 9.36 41.88 -25.07
CA GLU A 352 9.35 40.71 -25.96
C GLU A 352 7.92 40.28 -26.29
N LYS A 353 7.00 40.35 -25.31
CA LYS A 353 5.56 40.12 -25.55
C LYS A 353 4.96 41.16 -26.50
N TYR A 354 5.30 42.43 -26.31
CA TYR A 354 4.77 43.53 -27.14
C TYR A 354 5.21 43.45 -28.61
N PHE A 355 6.44 43.00 -28.88
CA PHE A 355 7.03 42.97 -30.22
C PHE A 355 6.88 41.65 -30.97
N LEU A 356 6.72 40.51 -30.28
CA LEU A 356 6.65 39.18 -30.92
C LEU A 356 5.22 38.65 -31.10
N ASP A 357 4.26 39.15 -30.32
CA ASP A 357 2.85 38.73 -30.41
C ASP A 357 1.99 39.70 -31.25
N ARG A 358 2.62 40.72 -31.86
CA ARG A 358 2.07 41.56 -32.95
C ARG A 358 2.66 41.11 -34.28
#